data_AF-A0A353D1P9-F1
#
_entry.id   AF-A0A353D1P9-F1
#
_cell.length_a   1.000
_cell.length_b   1.000
_cell.length_c   1.000
_cell.angle_alpha   90.00
_cell.angle_beta   90.00
_cell.angle_gamma   90.00
#
_symmetry.space_group_name_H-M   'P 1'
#
loop_
_entity.id
_entity.type
_entity.pdbx_description
1 polymer ?
#
loop_
_entity_poly.entity_id
_entity_poly.type
_entity_poly.pdbx_seq_one_letter_code
_entity_poly.pdbx_strand_id
1 'polypeptide(L)'
;MSMYRYALLFAVMGLSACQSGFQVGTGDGGFQGLSATSFVLHQDVRIPPRQAHTAFQRGAREPGAGEFAPHCELEVRQVLEEAQTVRAGVFDITGVRGFTHYVKRPARRIQLAAADDFQLASDDSGEWIMQAYHFTLHSDEQPDVMRLICGGAYDYPYYARYPDIEDMRLALGDAGSIEFR
;
A
#
# COMPACT_ATOMS: atom_id res chain seq x y z
N MET A 1 11.82 -10.14 -65.74
CA MET A 1 11.25 -11.24 -64.92
C MET A 1 12.07 -11.33 -63.63
N SER A 2 11.81 -10.50 -62.61
CA SER A 2 10.60 -10.43 -61.77
C SER A 2 10.41 -11.62 -60.80
N MET A 3 11.49 -12.19 -60.25
CA MET A 3 11.36 -13.32 -59.32
C MET A 3 12.25 -13.34 -58.07
N TYR A 4 13.08 -12.31 -57.83
CA TYR A 4 13.96 -12.27 -56.64
C TYR A 4 13.78 -11.03 -55.75
N ARG A 5 12.75 -10.20 -56.00
CA ARG A 5 12.45 -9.03 -55.16
C ARG A 5 11.36 -9.25 -54.10
N TYR A 6 10.63 -10.36 -54.17
CA TYR A 6 9.50 -10.61 -53.26
C TYR A 6 9.78 -11.66 -52.18
N ALA A 7 10.94 -12.32 -52.19
CA ALA A 7 11.26 -13.34 -51.20
C ALA A 7 11.72 -12.77 -49.83
N LEU A 8 12.04 -11.48 -49.76
CA LEU A 8 12.57 -10.84 -48.54
C LEU A 8 11.51 -10.03 -47.76
N LEU A 9 10.28 -9.94 -48.28
CA LEU A 9 9.21 -9.15 -47.65
C LEU A 9 8.30 -9.97 -46.72
N PHE A 10 8.44 -11.29 -46.67
CA PHE A 10 7.55 -12.16 -45.87
C PHE A 10 8.13 -12.63 -44.52
N ALA A 11 9.38 -12.32 -44.20
CA ALA A 11 10.05 -12.83 -43.00
C ALA A 11 9.97 -11.91 -41.76
N VAL A 12 9.35 -10.72 -41.85
CA VAL A 12 9.37 -9.73 -40.76
C VAL A 12 8.01 -9.60 -40.03
N MET A 13 6.93 -10.21 -40.52
CA MET A 13 5.59 -10.11 -39.90
C MET A 13 5.26 -11.26 -38.92
N GLY A 14 6.25 -11.75 -38.17
CA GLY A 14 6.09 -12.93 -37.30
C GLY A 14 6.22 -12.69 -35.78
N LEU A 15 6.49 -11.46 -35.32
CA LEU A 15 6.85 -11.19 -33.91
C LEU A 15 5.89 -10.28 -33.13
N SER A 16 4.76 -9.86 -33.70
CA SER A 16 3.72 -9.15 -32.94
C SER A 16 2.66 -10.11 -32.40
N ALA A 17 3.07 -11.06 -31.55
CA ALA A 17 2.15 -11.94 -30.83
C ALA A 17 2.21 -11.65 -29.33
N CYS A 18 1.16 -10.98 -28.85
CA CYS A 18 0.66 -10.94 -27.48
C CYS A 18 1.66 -10.59 -26.36
N GLN A 19 1.98 -9.29 -26.22
CA GLN A 19 1.96 -8.71 -24.87
C GLN A 19 0.49 -8.49 -24.47
N SER A 20 -0.23 -9.57 -24.16
CA SER A 20 -1.30 -9.49 -23.19
C SER A 20 -0.62 -9.49 -21.82
N GLY A 21 0.01 -8.37 -21.49
CA GLY A 21 0.24 -8.03 -20.10
C GLY A 21 -1.13 -8.08 -19.45
N PHE A 22 -1.31 -9.02 -18.53
CA PHE A 22 -2.49 -9.12 -17.71
C PHE A 22 -2.55 -7.80 -16.92
N GLN A 23 -3.20 -6.78 -17.47
CA GLN A 23 -3.74 -5.71 -16.69
C GLN A 23 -4.78 -6.40 -15.82
N VAL A 24 -4.37 -6.75 -14.60
CA VAL A 24 -5.32 -6.90 -13.51
C VAL A 24 -6.08 -5.59 -13.52
N GLY A 25 -7.28 -5.62 -14.10
CA GLY A 25 -8.20 -4.50 -14.05
C GLY A 25 -8.37 -4.17 -12.59
N THR A 26 -7.86 -3.01 -12.19
CA THR A 26 -8.08 -2.40 -10.90
C THR A 26 -9.57 -2.07 -10.82
N GLY A 27 -10.36 -3.04 -10.37
CA GLY A 27 -11.77 -2.85 -10.07
C GLY A 27 -11.90 -1.92 -8.86
N ASP A 28 -12.34 -0.70 -9.12
CA ASP A 28 -13.16 0.16 -8.27
C ASP A 28 -12.74 0.37 -6.81
N GLY A 29 -11.49 0.81 -6.62
CA GLY A 29 -10.99 1.37 -5.36
C GLY A 29 -10.21 2.64 -5.63
N GLY A 30 -10.89 3.67 -6.16
CA GLY A 30 -10.27 4.86 -6.78
C GLY A 30 -9.21 5.52 -5.90
N PHE A 31 -7.95 5.17 -6.12
CA PHE A 31 -6.82 5.92 -5.56
C PHE A 31 -6.96 7.37 -5.99
N GLN A 32 -7.23 8.24 -5.02
CA GLN A 32 -7.23 9.67 -5.26
C GLN A 32 -5.79 10.15 -5.12
N GLY A 33 -5.26 10.77 -6.17
CA GLY A 33 -3.93 11.36 -6.10
C GLY A 33 -3.89 12.42 -5.00
N LEU A 34 -3.25 12.09 -3.88
CA LEU A 34 -3.00 13.04 -2.79
C LEU A 34 -1.72 13.82 -3.08
N SER A 35 -1.81 15.14 -3.00
CA SER A 35 -0.64 16.03 -3.09
C SER A 35 -0.20 16.45 -1.69
N ALA A 36 0.44 15.53 -0.95
CA ALA A 36 1.03 15.83 0.35
C ALA A 36 2.48 16.32 0.21
N THR A 37 2.88 17.30 1.02
CA THR A 37 4.20 17.94 0.95
C THR A 37 5.09 17.62 2.15
N SER A 38 4.52 17.55 3.36
CA SER A 38 5.27 17.29 4.58
C SER A 38 4.44 16.49 5.58
N PHE A 39 5.13 15.75 6.43
CA PHE A 39 4.59 15.18 7.66
C PHE A 39 5.27 15.86 8.85
N VAL A 40 4.47 16.48 9.72
CA VAL A 40 4.94 17.16 10.92
C VAL A 40 4.62 16.27 12.11
N LEU A 41 5.66 15.80 12.80
CA LEU A 41 5.53 15.07 14.05
C LEU A 41 5.65 16.08 15.20
N HIS A 42 4.58 16.24 15.99
CA HIS A 42 4.49 17.28 17.02
C HIS A 42 5.15 16.89 18.35
N GLN A 43 5.40 15.60 18.57
CA GLN A 43 5.99 15.09 19.81
C GLN A 43 6.88 13.87 19.55
N ASP A 44 7.80 13.61 20.47
CA ASP A 44 8.66 12.43 20.41
C ASP A 44 7.83 11.14 20.47
N VAL A 45 8.15 10.20 19.59
CA VAL A 45 7.46 8.93 19.46
C VAL A 45 8.43 7.78 19.70
N ARG A 46 8.06 6.90 20.62
CA ARG A 46 8.83 5.70 20.95
C ARG A 46 8.40 4.53 20.07
N ILE A 47 9.34 3.97 19.32
CA ILE A 47 9.20 2.68 18.63
C ILE A 47 9.60 1.58 19.62
N PRO A 48 8.72 0.61 19.92
CA PRO A 48 9.05 -0.45 20.88
C PRO A 48 10.25 -1.32 20.42
N PRO A 49 10.91 -2.01 21.38
CA PRO A 49 11.95 -2.98 21.06
C PRO A 49 11.47 -4.05 20.06
N ARG A 50 12.35 -4.41 19.12
CA ARG A 50 12.10 -5.43 18.09
C ARG A 50 10.90 -5.13 17.19
N GLN A 51 10.57 -3.86 17.03
CA GLN A 51 9.56 -3.38 16.09
C GLN A 51 10.16 -2.35 15.12
N ALA A 52 9.59 -2.28 13.93
CA ALA A 52 9.95 -1.32 12.89
C ALA A 52 8.97 -0.15 12.80
N HIS A 53 7.90 -0.15 13.59
CA HIS A 53 6.83 0.84 13.47
C HIS A 53 6.10 1.06 14.80
N THR A 54 5.26 2.08 14.81
CA THR A 54 4.22 2.29 15.82
C THR A 54 2.97 2.82 15.12
N ALA A 55 1.80 2.45 15.64
CA ALA A 55 0.53 2.87 15.09
C ALA A 55 -0.03 4.09 15.85
N PHE A 56 -0.87 4.84 15.15
CA PHE A 56 -1.71 5.91 15.65
C PHE A 56 -3.14 5.61 15.23
N GLN A 57 -4.05 5.57 16.20
CA GLN A 57 -5.45 5.28 15.96
C GLN A 57 -6.29 6.09 16.95
N ARG A 58 -7.29 6.84 16.44
CA ARG A 58 -8.13 7.75 17.23
C ARG A 58 -7.32 8.75 18.08
N GLY A 59 -6.20 9.22 17.54
CA GLY A 59 -5.32 10.20 18.18
C GLY A 59 -4.44 9.66 19.30
N ALA A 60 -4.44 8.34 19.53
CA ALA A 60 -3.58 7.69 20.50
C ALA A 60 -2.53 6.84 19.80
N ARG A 61 -1.33 6.77 20.40
CA ARG A 61 -0.29 5.84 19.98
C ARG A 61 -0.63 4.44 20.48
N GLU A 62 -0.61 3.47 19.57
CA GLU A 62 -0.87 2.07 19.85
C GLU A 62 0.33 1.20 19.38
N PRO A 63 0.61 0.07 20.05
CA PRO A 63 1.62 -0.89 19.59
C PRO A 63 1.29 -1.55 18.25
N GLY A 64 0.04 -1.44 17.79
CA GLY A 64 -0.44 -1.94 16.50
C GLY A 64 -1.82 -1.38 16.19
N ALA A 65 -2.21 -1.40 14.93
CA ALA A 65 -3.49 -0.89 14.49
C ALA A 65 -4.62 -1.93 14.59
N GLY A 66 -5.76 -1.52 15.14
CA GLY A 66 -6.99 -2.33 15.11
C GLY A 66 -7.62 -2.33 13.72
N GLU A 67 -8.20 -3.46 13.32
CA GLU A 67 -8.71 -3.67 11.96
C GLU A 67 -9.98 -2.87 11.62
N PHE A 68 -10.74 -2.42 12.62
CA PHE A 68 -12.06 -1.84 12.44
C PHE A 68 -12.10 -0.32 12.25
N ALA A 69 -10.95 0.36 12.27
CA ALA A 69 -10.92 1.81 12.13
C ALA A 69 -9.66 2.29 11.39
N PRO A 70 -9.74 3.43 10.69
CA PRO A 70 -8.58 4.04 10.09
C PRO A 70 -7.46 4.28 11.08
N HIS A 71 -6.23 4.19 10.60
CA HIS A 71 -5.02 4.33 11.41
C HIS A 71 -3.86 4.83 10.54
N CYS A 72 -2.83 5.33 11.19
CA CYS A 72 -1.55 5.61 10.55
C CYS A 72 -0.41 4.90 11.28
N GLU A 73 0.63 4.49 10.56
CA GLU A 73 1.80 3.82 11.10
C GLU A 73 3.06 4.56 10.66
N LEU A 74 3.89 4.94 11.62
CA LEU A 74 5.19 5.53 11.36
C LEU A 74 6.24 4.42 11.36
N GLU A 75 6.85 4.18 10.20
CA GLU A 75 7.87 3.14 10.04
C GLU A 75 9.29 3.71 10.02
N VAL A 76 10.19 2.97 10.67
CA VAL A 76 11.63 3.17 10.66
C VAL A 76 12.33 2.03 9.93
N ARG A 77 13.56 2.26 9.47
CA ARG A 77 14.32 1.29 8.67
C ARG A 77 14.93 0.20 9.54
N GLN A 78 15.51 0.58 10.66
CA GLN A 78 16.20 -0.35 11.54
C GLN A 78 15.26 -0.93 12.58
N VAL A 79 15.39 -2.23 12.81
CA VAL A 79 14.77 -2.91 13.95
C VAL A 79 15.86 -3.14 14.97
N LEU A 80 15.70 -2.54 16.15
CA LEU A 80 16.67 -2.63 17.24
C LEU A 80 16.14 -3.49 18.38
N GLU A 81 17.06 -4.13 19.12
CA GLU A 81 16.74 -4.88 20.34
C GLU A 81 16.26 -3.97 21.49
N GLU A 82 16.56 -2.67 21.40
CA GLU A 82 16.14 -1.65 22.35
C GLU A 82 15.10 -0.72 21.73
N ALA A 83 14.37 0.00 22.58
CA ALA A 83 13.38 0.95 22.10
C ALA A 83 14.04 2.16 21.42
N GLN A 84 13.48 2.58 20.31
CA GLN A 84 13.97 3.67 19.49
C GLN A 84 13.10 4.89 19.71
N THR A 85 13.64 6.10 19.55
CA THR A 85 12.84 7.33 19.62
C THR A 85 12.97 8.09 18.31
N VAL A 86 11.82 8.32 17.67
CA VAL A 86 11.70 9.30 16.60
C VAL A 86 11.39 10.64 17.24
N ARG A 87 12.28 11.61 17.07
CA ARG A 87 12.13 12.95 17.63
C ARG A 87 11.07 13.73 16.86
N ALA A 88 10.37 14.61 17.56
CA ALA A 88 9.51 15.62 16.94
C ALA A 88 10.28 16.39 15.86
N GLY A 89 9.60 16.72 14.76
CA GLY A 89 10.25 17.35 13.62
C GLY A 89 9.39 17.31 12.36
N VAL A 90 9.97 17.80 11.26
CA VAL A 90 9.34 17.82 9.94
C VAL A 90 10.04 16.82 9.04
N PHE A 91 9.25 16.05 8.31
CA PHE A 91 9.70 15.07 7.32
C PHE A 91 9.13 15.46 5.96
N ASP A 92 10.00 15.57 4.96
CA ASP A 92 9.58 15.83 3.59
C ASP A 92 8.88 14.61 3.01
N ILE A 93 7.72 14.81 2.39
CA ILE A 93 7.03 13.75 1.66
C ILE A 93 7.53 13.78 0.22
N THR A 94 8.36 12.79 -0.12
CA THR A 94 9.00 12.69 -1.44
C THR A 94 8.18 11.86 -2.44
N GLY A 95 7.13 11.18 -1.97
CA GLY A 95 6.22 10.44 -2.83
C GLY A 95 5.03 9.87 -2.08
N VAL A 96 3.89 9.81 -2.77
CA VAL A 96 2.65 9.21 -2.26
C VAL A 96 2.21 8.11 -3.22
N ARG A 97 1.93 6.92 -2.69
CA ARG A 97 1.41 5.80 -3.47
C ARG A 97 0.24 5.14 -2.77
N GLY A 98 -0.71 4.64 -3.54
CA GLY A 98 -1.75 3.76 -3.06
C GLY A 98 -1.22 2.34 -2.88
N PHE A 99 -1.73 1.64 -1.89
CA PHE A 99 -1.41 0.25 -1.58
C PHE A 99 -2.65 -0.49 -1.07
N THR A 100 -2.68 -1.80 -1.29
CA THR A 100 -3.70 -2.68 -0.76
C THR A 100 -3.03 -3.75 0.09
N HIS A 101 -3.38 -3.79 1.37
CA HIS A 101 -2.96 -4.81 2.30
C HIS A 101 -4.02 -5.91 2.39
N TYR A 102 -3.60 -7.18 2.33
CA TYR A 102 -4.48 -8.34 2.34
C TYR A 102 -4.31 -9.12 3.65
N VAL A 103 -5.38 -9.35 4.39
CA VAL A 103 -5.36 -10.09 5.68
C VAL A 103 -5.15 -11.59 5.46
N LYS A 104 -5.75 -12.16 4.42
CA LYS A 104 -5.57 -13.55 4.01
C LYS A 104 -5.42 -13.63 2.49
N ARG A 105 -4.23 -14.01 2.03
CA ARG A 105 -4.04 -14.37 0.62
C ARG A 105 -4.90 -15.60 0.32
N PRO A 106 -5.67 -15.65 -0.78
CA PRO A 106 -6.43 -16.83 -1.13
C PRO A 106 -5.48 -18.03 -1.24
N ALA A 107 -5.90 -19.16 -0.66
CA ALA A 107 -5.19 -20.42 -0.83
C ALA A 107 -5.03 -20.69 -2.34
N ARG A 108 -3.79 -20.94 -2.78
CA ARG A 108 -3.50 -21.25 -4.19
C ARG A 108 -4.45 -22.35 -4.67
N ARG A 109 -5.06 -22.13 -5.85
CA ARG A 109 -5.88 -23.12 -6.56
C ARG A 109 -5.23 -24.49 -6.49
N ILE A 110 -5.89 -25.45 -5.84
CA ILE A 110 -5.55 -26.86 -5.96
C ILE A 110 -6.13 -27.30 -7.30
N GLN A 111 -5.27 -27.47 -8.31
CA GLN A 111 -5.67 -28.10 -9.57
C GLN A 111 -5.81 -29.61 -9.33
N LEU A 112 -7.05 -30.09 -9.25
CA LEU A 112 -7.36 -31.52 -9.25
C LEU A 112 -7.39 -32.01 -10.70
N ALA A 113 -6.44 -32.86 -11.08
CA ALA A 113 -6.25 -33.32 -12.46
C ALA A 113 -7.34 -34.28 -12.99
N ALA A 114 -8.44 -34.49 -12.28
CA ALA A 114 -9.40 -35.56 -12.57
C ALA A 114 -10.88 -35.19 -12.34
N ALA A 115 -11.22 -33.91 -12.20
CA ALA A 115 -12.61 -33.47 -12.20
C ALA A 115 -12.81 -32.53 -13.37
N ASP A 116 -13.72 -32.91 -14.27
CA ASP A 116 -14.24 -32.05 -15.32
C ASP A 116 -14.74 -30.75 -14.68
N ASP A 117 -14.40 -29.63 -15.31
CA ASP A 117 -14.38 -28.25 -14.82
C ASP A 117 -15.58 -27.85 -13.93
N PHE A 118 -15.50 -28.13 -12.63
CA PHE A 118 -16.48 -27.67 -11.65
C PHE A 118 -15.91 -26.47 -10.89
N GLN A 119 -16.16 -25.28 -11.44
CA GLN A 119 -15.83 -24.02 -10.79
C GLN A 119 -16.96 -23.61 -9.83
N LEU A 120 -16.83 -23.96 -8.55
CA LEU A 120 -17.55 -23.24 -7.49
C LEU A 120 -16.97 -21.83 -7.43
N ALA A 121 -17.57 -20.90 -8.15
CA ALA A 121 -17.39 -19.48 -7.93
C ALA A 121 -18.03 -19.14 -6.57
N SER A 122 -17.26 -19.35 -5.50
CA SER A 122 -17.50 -18.67 -4.23
C SER A 122 -17.08 -17.22 -4.44
N ASP A 123 -18.05 -16.34 -4.71
CA ASP A 123 -17.85 -14.88 -4.70
C ASP A 123 -17.53 -14.34 -3.30
N ASP A 124 -17.55 -15.21 -2.29
CA ASP A 124 -17.09 -14.89 -0.95
C ASP A 124 -15.67 -15.44 -0.78
N SER A 125 -14.66 -14.62 -1.12
CA SER A 125 -13.27 -14.95 -0.84
C SER A 125 -12.93 -14.80 0.66
N GLY A 126 -13.87 -14.31 1.49
CA GLY A 126 -13.61 -14.01 2.91
C GLY A 126 -12.39 -13.09 3.11
N GLU A 127 -11.97 -12.39 2.05
CA GLU A 127 -10.69 -11.71 1.98
C GLU A 127 -10.89 -10.27 2.43
N TRP A 128 -10.49 -9.98 3.65
CA TRP A 128 -10.49 -8.61 4.16
C TRP A 128 -9.24 -7.91 3.64
N ILE A 129 -9.43 -6.71 3.09
CA ILE A 129 -8.37 -5.86 2.59
C ILE A 129 -8.41 -4.50 3.28
N MET A 130 -7.27 -3.83 3.28
CA MET A 130 -7.15 -2.43 3.67
C MET A 130 -6.54 -1.66 2.52
N GLN A 131 -7.20 -0.60 2.08
CA GLN A 131 -6.61 0.37 1.17
C GLN A 131 -5.86 1.43 1.99
N ALA A 132 -4.64 1.76 1.57
CA ALA A 132 -3.74 2.60 2.35
C ALA A 132 -2.88 3.51 1.47
N TYR A 133 -2.59 4.71 1.96
CA TYR A 133 -1.58 5.59 1.40
C TYR A 133 -0.22 5.31 2.04
N HIS A 134 0.82 5.17 1.24
CA HIS A 134 2.20 5.18 1.70
C HIS A 134 2.83 6.52 1.33
N PHE A 135 3.17 7.31 2.34
CA PHE A 135 3.93 8.54 2.23
C PHE A 135 5.41 8.21 2.46
N THR A 136 6.24 8.42 1.45
CA THR A 136 7.70 8.24 1.57
C THR A 136 8.27 9.46 2.28
N LEU A 137 8.88 9.24 3.44
CA LEU A 137 9.43 10.30 4.28
C LEU A 137 10.93 10.46 4.04
N HIS A 138 11.40 11.70 4.14
CA HIS A 138 12.81 12.06 4.10
C HIS A 138 13.14 13.09 5.18
N SER A 139 14.28 12.91 5.84
CA SER A 139 14.86 13.86 6.81
C SER A 139 16.36 13.61 6.91
N ASP A 140 17.16 14.66 6.77
CA ASP A 140 18.62 14.58 6.97
C ASP A 140 18.98 14.35 8.44
N GLU A 141 18.16 14.83 9.38
CA GLU A 141 18.38 14.67 10.82
C GLU A 141 17.99 13.29 11.35
N GLN A 142 17.03 12.64 10.69
CA GLN A 142 16.46 11.36 11.11
C GLN A 142 16.28 10.41 9.91
N PRO A 143 17.38 10.00 9.23
CA PRO A 143 17.33 9.24 7.98
C PRO A 143 16.78 7.81 8.13
N ASP A 144 16.61 7.35 9.37
CA ASP A 144 16.03 6.06 9.70
C ASP A 144 14.50 6.06 9.55
N VAL A 145 13.83 7.22 9.63
CA VAL A 145 12.38 7.35 9.43
C VAL A 145 12.07 7.26 7.94
N MET A 146 11.31 6.24 7.54
CA MET A 146 11.17 5.89 6.13
C MET A 146 9.82 6.25 5.53
N ARG A 147 8.73 6.03 6.28
CA ARG A 147 7.39 6.21 5.75
C ARG A 147 6.35 6.41 6.83
N LEU A 148 5.27 7.08 6.42
CA LEU A 148 4.00 7.05 7.10
C LEU A 148 3.03 6.24 6.22
N ILE A 149 2.40 5.23 6.79
CA ILE A 149 1.34 4.46 6.11
C ILE A 149 0.03 4.86 6.77
N CYS A 150 -0.95 5.37 6.02
CA CYS A 150 -2.28 5.60 6.56
C CYS A 150 -3.28 4.70 5.86
N GLY A 151 -3.92 3.81 6.62
CA GLY A 151 -4.86 2.81 6.14
C GLY A 151 -6.30 3.11 6.58
N GLY A 152 -7.25 2.72 5.74
CA GLY A 152 -8.66 2.67 6.11
C GLY A 152 -8.95 1.52 7.08
N ALA A 153 -10.22 1.35 7.44
CA ALA A 153 -10.67 0.13 8.09
C ALA A 153 -10.53 -1.06 7.12
N TYR A 154 -10.24 -2.24 7.66
CA TYR A 154 -10.29 -3.48 6.89
C TYR A 154 -11.74 -3.82 6.57
N ASP A 155 -11.97 -4.17 5.32
CA ASP A 155 -13.30 -4.54 4.85
C ASP A 155 -13.21 -5.50 3.64
N TYR A 156 -14.34 -6.01 3.20
CA TYR A 156 -14.41 -6.72 1.92
C TYR A 156 -13.99 -5.80 0.78
N PRO A 157 -13.43 -6.34 -0.32
CA PRO A 157 -12.82 -5.52 -1.36
C PRO A 157 -13.74 -4.47 -1.97
N TYR A 158 -15.05 -4.74 -2.01
CA TYR A 158 -16.08 -3.82 -2.50
C TYR A 158 -16.36 -2.63 -1.55
N TYR A 159 -16.15 -2.80 -0.24
CA TYR A 159 -16.41 -1.79 0.78
C TYR A 159 -15.13 -1.11 1.29
N ALA A 160 -13.97 -1.76 1.09
CA ALA A 160 -12.68 -1.22 1.50
C ALA A 160 -12.38 0.07 0.74
N ARG A 161 -12.05 1.12 1.48
CA ARG A 161 -11.76 2.45 0.95
C ARG A 161 -10.45 2.99 1.49
N TYR A 162 -9.77 3.80 0.69
CA TYR A 162 -8.69 4.65 1.18
C TYR A 162 -9.21 5.58 2.28
N PRO A 163 -8.40 5.87 3.32
CA PRO A 163 -8.79 6.85 4.32
C PRO A 163 -8.83 8.23 3.68
N ASP A 164 -9.80 9.05 4.04
CA ASP A 164 -9.82 10.46 3.63
C ASP A 164 -8.91 11.32 4.54
N ILE A 165 -8.86 12.63 4.28
CA ILE A 165 -8.03 13.56 5.05
C ILE A 165 -8.48 13.65 6.52
N GLU A 166 -9.79 13.54 6.78
CA GLU A 166 -10.33 13.57 8.13
C GLU A 166 -9.98 12.28 8.89
N ASP A 167 -10.12 11.12 8.25
CA ASP A 167 -9.67 9.83 8.77
C ASP A 167 -8.19 9.88 9.20
N MET A 168 -7.32 10.44 8.34
CA MET A 168 -5.88 10.58 8.65
C MET A 168 -5.61 11.53 9.81
N ARG A 169 -6.31 12.68 9.87
CA ARG A 169 -6.20 13.63 10.99
C ARG A 169 -6.66 13.01 12.30
N LEU A 170 -7.79 12.30 12.30
CA LEU A 170 -8.32 11.62 13.48
C LEU A 170 -7.41 10.48 13.93
N ALA A 171 -6.80 9.74 13.00
CA ALA A 171 -5.84 8.69 13.33
C ALA A 171 -4.61 9.25 14.05
N LEU A 172 -3.98 10.29 13.49
CA LEU A 172 -2.79 10.93 14.06
C LEU A 172 -3.09 11.72 15.34
N GLY A 173 -4.22 12.41 15.40
CA GLY A 173 -4.57 13.31 16.49
C GLY A 173 -3.48 14.34 16.76
N ASP A 174 -3.16 14.55 18.04
CA ASP A 174 -2.15 15.53 18.46
C ASP A 174 -0.71 15.08 18.17
N ALA A 175 -0.50 13.81 17.78
CA ALA A 175 0.86 13.29 17.56
C ALA A 175 1.52 13.89 16.31
N GLY A 176 0.73 14.21 15.28
CA GLY A 176 1.27 14.73 14.02
C GLY A 176 0.21 15.17 13.03
N SER A 177 0.65 15.82 11.96
CA SER A 177 -0.21 16.30 10.87
C SER A 177 0.47 16.14 9.52
N ILE A 178 -0.35 16.04 8.47
CA ILE A 178 0.11 15.98 7.09
C ILE A 178 -0.29 17.28 6.40
N GLU A 179 0.66 17.94 5.76
CA GLU A 179 0.41 19.12 4.93
C GLU A 179 0.10 18.70 3.50
N PHE A 180 -0.97 19.27 2.94
CA PHE A 180 -1.43 19.03 1.57
C PHE A 180 -1.37 20.34 0.77
N ARG A 181 -1.10 20.24 -0.53
CA ARG A 181 -1.11 21.36 -1.49
C ARG A 181 -2.48 21.53 -2.14
#